data_AF-A0A2N7DSC8-F1
#
_entry.id   AF-A0A2N7DSC8-F1
#
_cell.length_a   1.000
_cell.length_b   1.000
_cell.length_c   1.000
_cell.angle_alpha   90.00
_cell.angle_beta   90.00
_cell.angle_gamma   90.00
#
_symmetry.space_group_name_H-M   'P 1'
#
loop_
_entity.id
_entity.type
_entity.pdbx_description
1 polymer ?
#
loop_
_entity_poly.entity_id
_entity_poly.type
_entity_poly.pdbx_seq_one_letter_code
_entity_poly.pdbx_strand_id
1 'polypeptide(L)'
;MSESVAEPTTAQQDPEQLRQEWVKTQFQKANRFLAEKGVIPSKVIADESRYLVPYLAIWKMESKQPTKQTFWVMSGDLPSDYVDVKVAATARDAIRHFSMMWQLKAENLHKSGVTRDETQLKFANLLVSRAESLYKMHGDEKLWADQA
;
A
#
# COMPACT_ATOMS: atom_id res chain seq x y z
N MET A 1 29.56 25.07 -44.54
CA MET A 1 29.62 25.10 -43.07
C MET A 1 28.29 24.55 -42.61
N SER A 2 28.26 23.29 -42.18
CA SER A 2 27.03 22.56 -41.92
C SER A 2 26.57 22.84 -40.50
N GLU A 3 25.36 23.37 -40.39
CA GLU A 3 24.64 23.68 -39.16
C GLU A 3 24.39 22.38 -38.38
N SER A 4 24.96 22.27 -37.17
CA SER A 4 24.70 21.15 -36.27
C SER A 4 23.31 21.34 -35.66
N VAL A 5 22.36 20.53 -36.12
CA VAL A 5 21.04 20.38 -35.50
C VAL A 5 21.23 19.69 -34.15
N ALA A 6 20.91 20.39 -33.06
CA ALA A 6 20.86 19.84 -31.73
C ALA A 6 19.77 18.76 -31.66
N GLU A 7 20.15 17.52 -31.37
CA GLU A 7 19.23 16.44 -31.03
C GLU A 7 18.56 16.73 -29.66
N PRO A 8 17.27 16.40 -29.49
CA PRO A 8 16.57 16.62 -28.22
C PRO A 8 17.07 15.62 -27.17
N THR A 9 17.66 16.13 -26.10
CA THR A 9 18.07 15.39 -24.90
C THR A 9 16.89 14.56 -24.36
N THR A 10 17.04 13.24 -24.38
CA THR A 10 16.13 12.30 -23.72
C THR A 10 16.17 12.59 -22.22
N ALA A 11 15.09 13.15 -21.67
CA ALA A 11 14.96 13.39 -20.24
C ALA A 11 14.86 12.05 -19.49
N GLN A 12 16.00 11.49 -19.08
CA GLN A 12 16.03 10.44 -18.06
C GLN A 12 15.56 11.07 -16.75
N GLN A 13 14.33 10.75 -16.33
CA GLN A 13 13.82 11.15 -15.02
C GLN A 13 14.73 10.58 -13.92
N ASP A 14 15.11 11.43 -12.96
CA ASP A 14 15.92 11.06 -11.81
C ASP A 14 15.18 9.98 -10.97
N PRO A 15 15.83 8.86 -10.59
CA PRO A 15 15.24 7.83 -9.72
C PRO A 15 14.61 8.38 -8.43
N GLU A 16 15.15 9.46 -7.88
CA GLU A 16 14.57 10.15 -6.73
C GLU A 16 13.19 10.75 -7.06
N GLN A 17 13.09 11.44 -8.19
CA GLN A 17 11.86 12.08 -8.65
C GLN A 17 10.77 11.03 -8.92
N LEU A 18 11.12 9.93 -9.59
CA LEU A 18 10.21 8.82 -9.85
C LEU A 18 9.66 8.22 -8.54
N ARG A 19 10.52 8.10 -7.51
CA ARG A 19 10.08 7.63 -6.19
C ARG A 19 9.08 8.59 -5.56
N GLN A 20 9.35 9.89 -5.58
CA GLN A 20 8.46 10.89 -4.99
C GLN A 20 7.11 10.95 -5.73
N GLU A 21 7.12 10.88 -7.05
CA GLU A 21 5.90 10.82 -7.88
C GLU A 21 5.07 9.57 -7.57
N TRP A 22 5.73 8.42 -7.41
CA TRP A 22 5.07 7.19 -7.03
C TRP A 22 4.45 7.31 -5.62
N VAL A 23 5.18 7.81 -4.62
CA VAL A 23 4.67 8.00 -3.25
C VAL A 23 3.45 8.92 -3.24
N LYS A 24 3.50 10.04 -3.98
CA LYS A 24 2.38 10.97 -4.13
C LYS A 24 1.15 10.28 -4.73
N THR A 25 1.36 9.48 -5.78
CA THR A 25 0.28 8.71 -6.43
C THR A 25 -0.36 7.73 -5.46
N GLN A 26 0.45 6.99 -4.70
CA GLN A 26 -0.06 6.02 -3.73
C GLN A 26 -0.75 6.70 -2.55
N PHE A 27 -0.28 7.87 -2.13
CA PHE A 27 -0.94 8.69 -1.11
C PHE A 27 -2.34 9.16 -1.56
N GLN A 28 -2.48 9.60 -2.83
CA GLN A 28 -3.79 9.95 -3.38
C GLN A 28 -4.74 8.74 -3.43
N LYS A 29 -4.23 7.56 -3.82
CA LYS A 29 -4.98 6.30 -3.81
C LYS A 29 -5.48 5.94 -2.40
N ALA A 30 -4.61 6.07 -1.39
CA ALA A 30 -4.95 5.82 0.00
C ALA A 30 -6.06 6.76 0.52
N ASN A 31 -5.95 8.06 0.26
CA ASN A 31 -6.97 9.04 0.68
C ASN A 31 -8.32 8.80 0.01
N ARG A 32 -8.33 8.49 -1.29
CA ARG A 32 -9.56 8.15 -2.02
C ARG A 32 -10.24 6.93 -1.40
N PHE A 33 -9.46 5.88 -1.15
CA PHE A 33 -9.97 4.66 -0.51
C PHE A 33 -10.58 4.94 0.86
N LEU A 34 -9.94 5.75 1.71
CA LEU A 34 -10.51 6.13 3.01
C LEU A 34 -11.81 6.92 2.86
N ALA A 35 -11.87 7.85 1.91
CA ALA A 35 -13.09 8.63 1.64
C ALA A 35 -14.25 7.72 1.20
N GLU A 36 -13.99 6.71 0.36
CA GLU A 36 -14.97 5.68 -0.03
C GLU A 36 -15.46 4.85 1.17
N LYS A 37 -14.65 4.74 2.24
CA LYS A 37 -15.00 4.11 3.52
C LYS A 37 -15.64 5.07 4.53
N GLY A 38 -15.86 6.33 4.17
CA GLY A 38 -16.41 7.36 5.06
C GLY A 38 -15.43 7.85 6.13
N VAL A 39 -14.13 7.59 5.95
CA VAL A 39 -13.07 8.00 6.87
C VAL A 39 -12.36 9.23 6.29
N ILE A 40 -12.30 10.30 7.07
CA ILE A 40 -11.63 11.54 6.67
C ILE A 40 -10.28 11.62 7.40
N PRO A 41 -9.15 11.36 6.72
CA PRO A 41 -7.83 11.50 7.33
C PRO A 41 -7.53 12.97 7.63
N SER A 42 -6.89 13.22 8.77
CA SER A 42 -6.53 14.56 9.25
C SER A 42 -5.03 14.80 9.33
N LYS A 43 -4.22 13.76 9.59
CA LYS A 43 -2.77 13.89 9.76
C LYS A 43 -2.08 12.58 9.37
N VAL A 44 -0.96 12.69 8.68
CA VAL A 44 -0.05 11.56 8.42
C VAL A 44 1.11 11.66 9.42
N ILE A 45 1.44 10.54 10.07
CA ILE A 45 2.61 10.41 10.94
C ILE A 45 3.74 9.85 10.07
N ALA A 46 4.46 10.74 9.40
CA ALA A 46 5.45 10.39 8.39
C ALA A 46 6.60 9.54 8.96
N ASP A 47 7.05 9.85 10.17
CA ASP A 47 8.17 9.16 10.84
C ASP A 47 7.90 7.67 11.11
N GLU A 48 6.62 7.29 11.18
CA GLU A 48 6.18 5.90 11.35
C GLU A 48 5.69 5.26 10.04
N SER A 49 5.52 6.06 9.00
CA SER A 49 5.10 5.60 7.67
C SER A 49 6.31 5.05 6.91
N ARG A 50 6.08 4.10 6.00
CA ARG A 50 7.16 3.44 5.24
C ARG A 50 6.77 3.23 3.78
N TYR A 51 7.75 3.32 2.90
CA TYR A 51 7.56 3.23 1.45
C TYR A 51 8.50 2.18 0.87
N LEU A 52 7.97 0.99 0.60
CA LEU A 52 8.70 -0.11 -0.02
C LEU A 52 8.50 -0.02 -1.54
N VAL A 53 9.05 1.04 -2.13
CA VAL A 53 8.91 1.33 -3.57
C VAL A 53 9.59 0.22 -4.39
N PRO A 54 8.98 -0.25 -5.50
CA PRO A 54 7.72 0.19 -6.10
C PRO A 54 6.49 -0.62 -5.68
N TYR A 55 6.59 -1.42 -4.62
CA TYR A 55 5.60 -2.42 -4.26
C TYR A 55 4.43 -1.86 -3.46
N LEU A 56 4.72 -1.25 -2.30
CA LEU A 56 3.71 -0.75 -1.38
C LEU A 56 4.17 0.44 -0.58
N ALA A 57 3.20 1.23 -0.16
CA ALA A 57 3.35 2.28 0.81
C ALA A 57 2.37 2.04 1.94
N ILE A 58 2.84 2.25 3.16
CA ILE A 58 2.06 2.09 4.38
C ILE A 58 2.17 3.36 5.22
N TRP A 59 1.02 3.94 5.53
CA TRP A 59 0.92 5.17 6.28
C TRP A 59 0.29 4.94 7.64
N LYS A 60 0.84 5.60 8.65
CA LYS A 60 0.13 5.81 9.90
C LYS A 60 -0.63 7.12 9.80
N MET A 61 -1.95 7.07 9.90
CA MET A 61 -2.81 8.24 9.72
C MET A 61 -3.76 8.40 10.90
N GLU A 62 -3.98 9.64 11.31
CA GLU A 62 -5.06 10.03 12.21
C GLU A 62 -6.27 10.47 11.39
N SER A 63 -7.46 10.21 11.90
CA SER A 63 -8.72 10.78 11.42
C SER A 63 -9.43 11.52 12.54
N LYS A 64 -10.22 12.52 12.16
CA LYS A 64 -11.13 13.25 13.05
C LYS A 64 -12.59 12.87 12.86
N GLN A 65 -12.95 12.18 11.77
CA GLN A 65 -14.32 11.83 11.41
C GLN A 65 -14.37 10.46 10.73
N PRO A 66 -15.27 9.54 11.14
CA PRO A 66 -16.42 9.77 12.03
C PRO A 66 -16.08 9.89 13.52
N THR A 67 -14.93 9.36 13.95
CA THR A 67 -14.41 9.49 15.32
C THR A 67 -12.91 9.71 15.29
N LYS A 68 -12.35 10.27 16.36
CA LYS A 68 -10.89 10.39 16.48
C LYS A 68 -10.28 8.99 16.59
N GLN A 69 -9.55 8.58 15.56
CA GLN A 69 -8.92 7.26 15.49
C GLN A 69 -7.60 7.36 14.73
N THR A 70 -6.67 6.46 15.03
CA THR A 70 -5.43 6.28 14.28
C THR A 70 -5.45 4.91 13.65
N PHE A 71 -4.99 4.82 12.41
CA PHE A 71 -5.00 3.59 11.63
C PHE A 71 -3.77 3.49 10.74
N TRP A 72 -3.46 2.26 10.37
CA TRP A 72 -2.56 1.96 9.28
C TRP A 72 -3.34 1.88 7.98
N VAL A 73 -2.84 2.52 6.92
CA VAL A 73 -3.41 2.46 5.57
C VAL A 73 -2.36 1.93 4.63
N MET A 74 -2.76 1.06 3.71
CA MET A 74 -1.87 0.50 2.72
C MET A 74 -2.37 0.79 1.30
N SER A 75 -1.45 1.07 0.39
CA SER A 75 -1.70 1.14 -1.05
C SER A 75 -0.41 0.85 -1.83
N GLY A 76 -0.49 0.73 -3.15
CA GLY A 76 0.60 0.22 -3.99
C GLY A 76 0.08 -0.61 -5.15
N ASP A 77 0.89 -1.56 -5.62
CA ASP A 77 0.50 -2.63 -6.55
C ASP A 77 -0.28 -3.75 -5.81
N LEU A 78 -1.30 -3.34 -5.08
CA LEU A 78 -2.17 -4.20 -4.29
C LEU A 78 -3.50 -3.49 -4.01
N PRO A 79 -4.53 -4.23 -3.55
CA PRO A 79 -5.75 -3.62 -3.01
C PRO A 79 -5.41 -2.66 -1.87
N SER A 80 -6.06 -1.51 -1.84
CA SER A 80 -5.97 -0.63 -0.67
C SER A 80 -6.79 -1.18 0.49
N ASP A 81 -6.24 -1.08 1.68
CA ASP A 81 -6.91 -1.52 2.91
C ASP A 81 -6.43 -0.71 4.11
N TYR A 82 -7.17 -0.77 5.22
CA TYR A 82 -6.82 -0.07 6.46
C TYR A 82 -7.18 -0.87 7.71
N VAL A 83 -6.44 -0.65 8.79
CA VAL A 83 -6.69 -1.28 10.10
C VAL A 83 -6.44 -0.31 11.23
N ASP A 84 -7.15 -0.51 12.35
CA ASP A 84 -6.89 0.24 13.58
C ASP A 84 -5.41 0.09 14.00
N VAL A 85 -4.78 1.18 14.43
CA VAL A 85 -3.39 1.19 14.88
C VAL A 85 -3.11 0.15 15.98
N LYS A 86 -4.10 -0.22 16.78
CA LYS A 86 -3.97 -1.17 17.90
C LYS A 86 -3.60 -2.58 17.47
N VAL A 87 -3.82 -2.95 16.20
CA VAL A 87 -3.50 -4.31 15.73
C VAL A 87 -2.02 -4.49 15.40
N ALA A 88 -1.26 -3.40 15.30
CA ALA A 88 0.14 -3.41 14.89
C ALA A 88 0.90 -2.20 15.43
N ALA A 89 1.99 -2.45 16.16
CA ALA A 89 2.82 -1.38 16.73
C ALA A 89 3.64 -0.63 15.67
N THR A 90 4.07 -1.33 14.62
CA THR A 90 4.95 -0.80 13.58
C THR A 90 4.37 -0.99 12.18
N ALA A 91 4.90 -0.25 11.20
CA ALA A 91 4.58 -0.47 9.78
C ALA A 91 4.86 -1.91 9.34
N ARG A 92 5.93 -2.52 9.87
CA ARG A 92 6.29 -3.91 9.62
C ARG A 92 5.22 -4.87 10.17
N ASP A 93 4.80 -4.68 11.41
CA ASP A 93 3.72 -5.47 12.00
C ASP A 93 2.39 -5.31 11.25
N ALA A 94 2.13 -4.10 10.76
CA ALA A 94 0.90 -3.80 10.04
C ALA A 94 0.83 -4.56 8.71
N ILE A 95 1.93 -4.66 7.94
CA ILE A 95 1.91 -5.47 6.71
C ILE A 95 1.74 -6.96 6.99
N ARG A 96 2.28 -7.48 8.12
CA ARG A 96 2.03 -8.86 8.56
C ARG A 96 0.57 -9.06 8.90
N HIS A 97 -0.05 -8.08 9.57
CA HIS A 97 -1.48 -8.12 9.88
C HIS A 97 -2.33 -8.14 8.61
N PHE A 98 -2.04 -7.26 7.64
CA PHE A 98 -2.74 -7.27 6.34
C PHE A 98 -2.59 -8.59 5.61
N SER A 99 -1.41 -9.20 5.62
CA SER A 99 -1.18 -10.53 5.05
C SER A 99 -2.15 -11.56 5.65
N MET A 100 -2.20 -11.68 6.97
CA MET A 100 -3.09 -12.63 7.65
C MET A 100 -4.57 -12.32 7.39
N MET A 101 -4.96 -11.04 7.44
CA MET A 101 -6.33 -10.62 7.17
C MET A 101 -6.78 -11.01 5.76
N TRP A 102 -5.93 -10.80 4.76
CA TRP A 102 -6.25 -11.11 3.36
C TRP A 102 -6.31 -12.61 3.09
N GLN A 103 -5.48 -13.42 3.75
CA GLN A 103 -5.62 -14.88 3.71
C GLN A 103 -7.00 -15.32 4.24
N LEU A 104 -7.40 -14.79 5.41
CA LEU A 104 -8.72 -15.11 5.98
C LEU A 104 -9.87 -14.63 5.09
N LYS A 105 -9.75 -13.43 4.51
CA LYS A 105 -10.75 -12.89 3.58
C LYS A 105 -10.87 -13.73 2.32
N ALA A 106 -9.75 -14.17 1.75
CA ALA A 106 -9.75 -15.07 0.61
C ALA A 106 -10.38 -16.43 0.96
N GLU A 107 -10.01 -17.02 2.09
CA GLU A 107 -10.60 -18.30 2.55
C GLU A 107 -12.11 -18.20 2.75
N ASN A 108 -12.60 -17.11 3.34
CA ASN A 108 -14.03 -16.87 3.52
C ASN A 108 -14.77 -16.73 2.18
N LEU A 109 -14.15 -16.11 1.17
CA LEU A 109 -14.70 -16.04 -0.19
C LEU A 109 -14.75 -17.41 -0.87
N HIS A 110 -13.79 -18.31 -0.60
CA HIS A 110 -13.84 -19.68 -1.10
C HIS A 110 -14.96 -20.49 -0.42
N LYS A 111 -15.10 -20.36 0.90
CA LYS A 111 -16.08 -21.11 1.71
C LYS A 111 -17.53 -20.71 1.46
N SER A 112 -17.80 -19.45 1.14
CA SER A 112 -19.17 -18.95 0.94
C SER A 112 -19.85 -19.49 -0.32
N GLY A 113 -19.24 -20.41 -1.07
CA GLY A 113 -19.78 -20.98 -2.31
C GLY A 113 -19.75 -20.01 -3.50
N VAL A 114 -19.05 -18.89 -3.33
CA VAL A 114 -18.87 -17.78 -4.26
C VAL A 114 -17.94 -18.12 -5.44
N THR A 115 -17.33 -19.31 -5.45
CA THR A 115 -16.50 -19.82 -6.55
C THR A 115 -17.22 -19.94 -7.91
N ARG A 116 -18.53 -19.66 -7.95
CA ARG A 116 -19.34 -19.55 -9.18
C ARG A 116 -19.31 -18.16 -9.83
N ASP A 117 -18.86 -17.13 -9.11
CA ASP A 117 -18.62 -15.78 -9.63
C ASP A 117 -17.13 -15.60 -9.93
N GLU A 118 -16.79 -15.56 -11.22
CA GLU A 118 -15.41 -15.41 -11.68
C GLU A 118 -14.72 -14.15 -11.15
N THR A 119 -15.48 -13.06 -10.91
CA THR A 119 -14.91 -11.80 -10.40
C THR A 119 -14.44 -11.97 -8.97
N GLN A 120 -15.26 -12.61 -8.14
CA GLN A 120 -14.93 -12.86 -6.75
C GLN A 120 -13.82 -13.91 -6.59
N LEU A 121 -13.78 -14.92 -7.47
CA LEU A 121 -12.67 -15.88 -7.51
C LEU A 121 -11.35 -15.20 -7.88
N LYS A 122 -11.33 -14.34 -8.92
CA LYS A 122 -10.15 -13.54 -9.28
C LYS A 122 -9.71 -12.65 -8.13
N PHE A 123 -10.64 -12.03 -7.41
CA PHE A 123 -10.33 -11.22 -6.25
C PHE A 123 -9.77 -12.03 -5.08
N ALA A 124 -10.33 -13.22 -4.78
CA ALA A 124 -9.81 -14.10 -3.75
C ALA A 124 -8.37 -14.55 -4.07
N ASN A 125 -8.09 -14.96 -5.31
CA ASN A 125 -6.74 -15.33 -5.75
C ASN A 125 -5.76 -14.16 -5.68
N LEU A 126 -6.20 -12.94 -6.03
CA LEU A 126 -5.40 -11.73 -5.86
C LEU A 126 -5.05 -11.50 -4.39
N LEU A 127 -6.01 -11.64 -3.47
CA LEU A 127 -5.76 -11.49 -2.04
C LEU A 127 -4.74 -12.50 -1.52
N VAL A 128 -4.84 -13.78 -1.90
CA VAL A 128 -3.86 -14.82 -1.53
C VAL A 128 -2.46 -14.43 -2.02
N SER A 129 -2.31 -14.12 -3.30
CA SER A 129 -1.02 -13.77 -3.91
C SER A 129 -0.37 -12.55 -3.25
N ARG A 130 -1.16 -11.51 -2.98
CA ARG A 130 -0.64 -10.30 -2.31
C ARG A 130 -0.36 -10.55 -0.83
N ALA A 131 -1.15 -11.35 -0.15
CA ALA A 131 -0.90 -11.72 1.24
C ALA A 131 0.43 -12.49 1.40
N GLU A 132 0.72 -13.46 0.53
CA GLU A 132 2.00 -14.16 0.53
C GLU A 132 3.18 -13.21 0.29
N SER A 133 3.02 -12.27 -0.64
CA SER A 133 4.03 -11.25 -0.93
C SER A 133 4.28 -10.35 0.29
N LEU A 134 3.23 -9.90 0.98
CA LEU A 134 3.35 -9.13 2.23
C LEU A 134 4.06 -9.91 3.33
N TYR A 135 3.78 -11.21 3.45
CA TYR A 135 4.44 -12.05 4.45
C TYR A 135 5.96 -12.18 4.17
N LYS A 136 6.33 -12.36 2.90
CA LYS A 136 7.74 -12.38 2.48
C LYS A 136 8.42 -11.04 2.75
N MET A 137 7.78 -9.93 2.38
CA MET A 137 8.31 -8.58 2.64
C MET A 137 8.45 -8.29 4.14
N HIS A 138 7.54 -8.78 4.97
CA HIS A 138 7.66 -8.69 6.43
C HIS A 138 8.91 -9.41 6.95
N GLY A 139 9.29 -10.54 6.36
CA GLY A 139 10.46 -11.32 6.75
C GLY A 139 11.79 -10.84 6.16
N ASP A 140 11.77 -9.94 5.17
CA ASP A 140 12.98 -9.49 4.50
C ASP A 140 13.64 -8.32 5.23
N GLU A 141 14.60 -8.61 6.10
CA GLU A 141 15.35 -7.61 6.87
C GLU A 141 15.95 -6.49 6.00
N LYS A 142 16.29 -6.75 4.74
CA LYS A 142 16.89 -5.73 3.86
C LYS A 142 15.90 -4.60 3.55
N LEU A 143 14.61 -4.93 3.44
CA LEU A 143 13.56 -3.92 3.23
C LEU A 143 13.32 -3.05 4.47
N TRP A 144 13.84 -3.48 5.62
CA TRP A 144 13.65 -2.85 6.92
C TRP A 144 14.98 -2.40 7.55
N ALA A 145 16.10 -2.52 6.85
CA ALA A 145 17.42 -2.24 7.41
C ALA A 145 17.64 -0.74 7.72
N ASP A 146 16.92 0.16 7.06
CA ASP A 146 16.91 1.61 7.35
C ASP A 146 16.12 1.97 8.64
N GLN A 147 16.03 1.03 9.58
CA GLN A 147 15.35 1.17 10.87
C GLN A 147 16.28 1.55 12.04
N ALA A 148 17.57 1.78 11.80
CA ALA A 148 18.56 2.11 12.82
C ALA A 148 18.76 3.63 13.01
#